data_AF-A0A2V8YF94-F1
#
_entry.id   AF-A0A2V8YF94-F1
#
_cell.length_a   1.000
_cell.length_b   1.000
_cell.length_c   1.000
_cell.angle_alpha   90.00
_cell.angle_beta   90.00
_cell.angle_gamma   90.00
#
_symmetry.space_group_name_H-M   'P 1'
#
loop_
_entity.id
_entity.type
_entity.pdbx_description
1 polymer ?
#
loop_
_entity_poly.entity_id
_entity_poly.type
_entity_poly.pdbx_seq_one_letter_code
_entity_poly.pdbx_strand_id
1 'polypeptide(L)'
;MPSRLPHRLFLLLIVTMLWSTAMGLEAGAIVSPDSHQPPPNCYISGKAILDVELSPTAECFESVVRQEATDHGERNIRLIRTNTYMDFLFILLYWSVFVLFARIEEGRWSNWVTGFISPAALFDVLENTRILKGLSALSIAAHIEGLLPRPFSFVKWTLLGLAFGALGILVWWRKGRLYRL
;
A
#
# COMPACT_ATOMS: atom_id res chain seq x y z
N MET A 1 -27.07 -22.47 -12.16
CA MET A 1 -26.92 -21.79 -10.85
C MET A 1 -26.27 -20.43 -11.08
N PRO A 2 -26.81 -19.32 -10.54
CA PRO A 2 -26.20 -18.01 -10.70
C PRO A 2 -24.77 -18.02 -10.13
N SER A 3 -23.83 -17.38 -10.82
CA SER A 3 -22.44 -17.34 -10.39
C SER A 3 -22.35 -16.63 -9.03
N ARG A 4 -21.71 -17.27 -8.04
CA ARG A 4 -21.53 -16.69 -6.69
C ARG A 4 -20.42 -15.63 -6.65
N LEU A 5 -19.67 -15.44 -7.75
CA LEU A 5 -18.52 -14.56 -7.81
C LEU A 5 -18.87 -13.07 -7.64
N PRO A 6 -19.91 -12.50 -8.29
CA PRO A 6 -20.26 -11.10 -8.11
C PRO A 6 -20.69 -10.78 -6.67
N HIS A 7 -21.43 -11.69 -6.03
CA HIS A 7 -21.81 -11.55 -4.61
C HIS A 7 -20.60 -11.56 -3.69
N ARG A 8 -19.63 -12.47 -3.93
CA ARG A 8 -18.36 -12.50 -3.18
C ARG A 8 -17.55 -11.23 -3.37
N LEU A 9 -17.44 -10.74 -4.62
CA LEU A 9 -16.75 -9.49 -4.92
C LEU A 9 -17.41 -8.31 -4.19
N PHE A 10 -18.75 -8.23 -4.22
CA PHE A 10 -19.48 -7.17 -3.54
C PHE A 10 -19.22 -7.16 -2.02
N LEU A 11 -19.33 -8.31 -1.36
CA LEU A 11 -19.01 -8.43 0.07
C LEU A 11 -17.56 -8.08 0.36
N LEU A 12 -16.63 -8.54 -0.49
CA LEU A 12 -15.22 -8.25 -0.34
C LEU A 12 -14.95 -6.74 -0.48
N LEU A 13 -15.58 -6.06 -1.43
CA LEU A 13 -15.48 -4.60 -1.57
C LEU A 13 -15.94 -3.87 -0.31
N ILE A 14 -17.06 -4.28 0.30
CA ILE A 14 -17.52 -3.71 1.57
C ILE A 14 -16.46 -3.90 2.65
N VAL A 15 -15.93 -5.12 2.81
CA VAL A 15 -14.89 -5.41 3.81
C VAL A 15 -13.63 -4.57 3.55
N THR A 16 -13.18 -4.48 2.29
CA THR A 16 -12.03 -3.65 1.90
C THR A 16 -12.26 -2.17 2.22
N MET A 17 -13.46 -1.63 1.96
CA MET A 17 -13.80 -0.23 2.26
C MET A 17 -13.83 0.05 3.76
N LEU A 18 -14.45 -0.84 4.54
CA LEU A 18 -14.49 -0.72 6.00
C LEU A 18 -13.07 -0.79 6.59
N TRP A 19 -12.26 -1.74 6.10
CA TRP A 19 -10.88 -1.89 6.55
C TRP A 19 -10.01 -0.68 6.18
N SER A 20 -10.10 -0.19 4.93
CA SER A 20 -9.41 1.02 4.48
C SER A 20 -9.81 2.25 5.29
N THR A 21 -11.09 2.35 5.67
CA THR A 21 -11.55 3.42 6.56
C THR A 21 -10.91 3.32 7.93
N ALA A 22 -10.90 2.12 8.53
CA ALA A 22 -10.24 1.89 9.82
C ALA A 22 -8.74 2.23 9.78
N MET A 23 -8.05 1.84 8.71
CA MET A 23 -6.65 2.19 8.47
C MET A 23 -6.45 3.70 8.31
N GLY A 24 -7.34 4.39 7.58
CA GLY A 24 -7.27 5.84 7.41
C GLY A 24 -7.45 6.60 8.72
N LEU A 25 -8.32 6.12 9.62
CA LEU A 25 -8.50 6.69 10.95
C LEU A 25 -7.24 6.51 11.82
N GLU A 26 -6.61 5.35 11.75
CA GLU A 26 -5.37 5.07 12.48
C GLU A 26 -4.20 5.89 11.93
N ALA A 27 -4.05 5.96 10.60
CA ALA A 27 -3.03 6.78 9.94
C ALA A 27 -3.21 8.27 10.22
N GLY A 28 -4.46 8.75 10.34
CA GLY A 28 -4.76 10.14 10.69
C GLY A 28 -4.38 10.52 12.13
N ALA A 29 -4.13 9.54 13.00
CA ALA A 29 -3.63 9.77 14.35
C ALA A 29 -2.09 9.89 14.42
N ILE A 30 -1.39 9.60 13.32
CA ILE A 30 0.07 9.75 13.20
C ILE A 30 0.35 11.22 12.97
N VAL A 31 1.18 11.81 13.84
CA VAL A 31 1.65 13.17 13.63
C VAL A 31 2.52 13.16 12.39
N SER A 32 2.31 14.09 11.45
CA SER A 32 3.20 14.25 10.30
C SER A 32 4.35 15.18 10.67
N PRO A 33 5.56 15.00 10.12
CA PRO A 33 6.68 15.87 10.42
C PRO A 33 6.35 17.31 10.03
N ASP A 34 6.53 18.26 10.94
CA ASP A 34 6.48 19.67 10.59
C ASP A 34 7.61 19.94 9.57
N SER A 35 7.24 20.48 8.42
CA SER A 35 8.08 20.65 7.23
C SER A 35 9.24 21.65 7.40
N HIS A 36 9.53 22.09 8.63
CA HIS A 36 10.36 23.25 8.87
C HIS A 36 11.85 23.05 8.59
N GLN A 37 12.33 21.81 8.49
CA GLN A 37 13.60 21.47 7.82
C GLN A 37 13.75 19.94 7.66
N PRO A 38 13.26 19.32 6.58
CA PRO A 38 13.62 17.95 6.27
C PRO A 38 15.14 17.84 6.07
N PRO A 39 15.77 16.68 6.39
CA PRO A 39 17.16 16.46 6.05
C PRO A 39 17.40 16.64 4.54
N PRO A 40 18.60 17.04 4.12
CA PRO A 40 18.90 17.27 2.71
C PRO A 40 18.61 16.01 1.88
N ASN A 41 17.89 16.16 0.76
CA ASN A 41 17.40 15.09 -0.11
C ASN A 41 16.23 14.24 0.41
N CYS A 42 15.59 14.63 1.52
CA CYS A 42 14.32 14.05 1.96
C CYS A 42 13.13 14.85 1.40
N TYR A 43 12.15 14.15 0.83
CA TYR A 43 10.87 14.74 0.45
C TYR A 43 9.80 14.29 1.45
N ILE A 44 9.09 15.25 2.05
CA ILE A 44 8.01 15.01 3.00
C ILE A 44 6.72 15.53 2.38
N SER A 45 5.79 14.63 2.09
CA SER A 45 4.48 14.91 1.52
C SER A 45 3.46 15.41 2.55
N GLY A 46 3.80 15.30 3.84
CA GLY A 46 2.90 15.60 4.96
C GLY A 46 1.99 14.41 5.29
N LYS A 47 2.27 13.23 4.72
CA LYS A 47 1.59 11.96 5.02
C LYS A 47 2.62 10.97 5.54
N ALA A 48 2.68 10.83 6.85
CA ALA A 48 3.71 10.03 7.53
C ALA A 48 3.90 8.61 6.94
N ILE A 49 2.82 7.87 6.67
CA ILE A 49 2.91 6.51 6.08
C ILE A 49 3.58 6.55 4.70
N LEU A 50 3.12 7.45 3.82
CA LEU A 50 3.69 7.59 2.47
C LEU A 50 5.15 8.05 2.52
N ASP A 51 5.48 8.92 3.46
CA ASP A 51 6.84 9.44 3.64
C ASP A 51 7.79 8.36 4.17
N VAL A 52 7.31 7.46 5.03
CA VAL A 52 8.02 6.25 5.47
C VAL A 52 8.26 5.29 4.31
N GLU A 53 7.24 5.02 3.49
CA GLU A 53 7.34 4.15 2.31
C GLU A 53 8.37 4.68 1.30
N LEU A 54 8.33 5.98 1.02
CA LEU A 54 9.16 6.61 -0.02
C LEU A 54 10.50 7.13 0.48
N SER A 55 10.86 6.86 1.74
CA SER A 55 12.10 7.33 2.35
C SER A 55 13.35 6.82 1.59
N PRO A 56 14.19 7.72 1.03
CA PRO A 56 15.35 7.33 0.23
C PRO A 56 16.57 6.91 1.04
N THR A 57 16.69 7.41 2.27
CA THR A 57 17.80 7.14 3.18
C THR A 57 17.28 6.79 4.58
N ALA A 58 18.14 6.17 5.40
CA ALA A 58 17.85 5.87 6.80
C ALA A 58 17.54 7.14 7.60
N GLU A 59 18.25 8.23 7.31
CA GLU A 59 18.03 9.55 7.90
C GLU A 59 16.64 10.09 7.57
N CYS A 60 16.18 9.96 6.32
CA CYS A 60 14.82 10.34 5.95
C CYS A 60 13.78 9.48 6.68
N PHE A 61 13.99 8.17 6.74
CA PHE A 61 13.09 7.27 7.47
C PHE A 61 13.02 7.65 8.97
N GLU A 62 14.17 7.88 9.60
CA GLU A 62 14.24 8.26 11.01
C GLU A 62 13.58 9.61 11.27
N SER A 63 13.85 10.62 10.46
CA SER A 63 13.25 11.95 10.61
C SER A 63 11.72 11.93 10.51
N VAL A 64 11.16 11.07 9.65
CA VAL A 64 9.70 10.91 9.53
C VAL A 64 9.11 10.20 10.75
N VAL A 65 9.81 9.20 11.27
CA VAL A 65 9.33 8.33 12.36
C VAL A 65 9.50 8.98 13.75
N ARG A 66 10.67 9.57 14.03
CA ARG A 66 11.02 10.08 15.37
C ARG A 66 10.54 11.49 15.65
N GLN A 67 10.39 12.35 14.63
CA GLN A 67 9.89 13.73 14.72
C GLN A 67 10.39 14.46 15.98
N GLU A 68 11.62 14.97 15.91
CA GLU A 68 12.33 15.72 16.97
C GLU A 68 11.98 15.31 18.41
N ALA A 69 12.69 14.31 18.95
CA ALA A 69 12.95 14.01 20.38
C ALA A 69 11.86 14.32 21.43
N THR A 70 10.57 14.28 21.06
CA THR A 70 9.43 14.52 21.93
C THR A 70 8.72 13.21 22.23
N ASP A 71 7.84 13.18 23.25
CA ASP A 71 6.98 12.03 23.60
C ASP A 71 6.15 11.49 22.40
N HIS A 72 6.08 12.25 21.30
CA HIS A 72 5.43 11.87 20.06
C HIS A 72 6.16 10.77 19.27
N GLY A 73 7.48 10.62 19.43
CA GLY A 73 8.27 9.64 18.67
C GLY A 73 7.89 8.18 18.96
N GLU A 74 7.75 7.80 20.23
CA GLU A 74 7.34 6.44 20.60
C GLU A 74 5.90 6.13 20.16
N ARG A 75 5.01 7.12 20.29
CA ARG A 75 3.63 7.02 19.84
C ARG A 75 3.56 6.83 18.32
N ASN A 76 4.31 7.62 17.54
CA ASN A 76 4.36 7.50 16.10
C ASN A 76 4.93 6.15 15.66
N ILE A 77 6.02 5.67 16.27
CA ILE A 77 6.56 4.33 16.00
C ILE A 77 5.49 3.26 16.22
N ARG A 78 4.72 3.34 17.31
CA ARG A 78 3.65 2.40 17.61
C ARG A 78 2.51 2.46 16.60
N LEU A 79 2.09 3.66 16.20
CA LEU A 79 1.02 3.85 15.22
C LEU A 79 1.46 3.38 13.83
N ILE A 80 2.60 3.84 13.32
CA ILE A 80 3.16 3.39 12.04
C ILE A 80 3.28 1.85 12.03
N ARG A 81 3.79 1.26 13.10
CA ARG A 81 3.86 -0.21 13.24
C ARG A 81 2.48 -0.86 13.16
N THR A 82 1.49 -0.28 13.84
CA THR A 82 0.11 -0.79 13.84
C THR A 82 -0.50 -0.69 12.44
N ASN A 83 -0.37 0.46 11.78
CA ASN A 83 -0.79 0.67 10.40
C ASN A 83 -0.17 -0.36 9.45
N THR A 84 1.15 -0.56 9.52
CA THR A 84 1.86 -1.54 8.69
C THR A 84 1.39 -2.97 8.94
N TYR A 85 1.00 -3.32 10.17
CA TYR A 85 0.36 -4.61 10.43
C TYR A 85 -1.04 -4.71 9.80
N MET A 86 -1.82 -3.63 9.84
CA MET A 86 -3.13 -3.57 9.21
C MET A 86 -3.03 -3.71 7.68
N ASP A 87 -1.95 -3.20 7.09
CA ASP A 87 -1.72 -3.31 5.64
C ASP A 87 -1.60 -4.76 5.18
N PHE A 88 -1.05 -5.69 5.97
CA PHE A 88 -0.99 -7.10 5.53
C PHE A 88 -2.38 -7.68 5.23
N LEU A 89 -3.38 -7.32 6.02
CA LEU A 89 -4.75 -7.71 5.72
C LEU A 89 -5.29 -6.94 4.52
N PHE A 90 -5.02 -5.64 4.43
CA PHE A 90 -5.42 -4.82 3.28
C PHE A 90 -4.87 -5.35 1.96
N ILE A 91 -3.62 -5.82 1.94
CA ILE A 91 -2.96 -6.46 0.79
C ILE A 91 -3.76 -7.65 0.30
N LEU A 92 -4.13 -8.56 1.20
CA LEU A 92 -4.95 -9.72 0.85
C LEU A 92 -6.33 -9.31 0.31
N LEU A 93 -6.94 -8.30 0.92
CA LEU A 93 -8.26 -7.80 0.54
C LEU A 93 -8.24 -7.17 -0.85
N TYR A 94 -7.36 -6.19 -1.12
CA TYR A 94 -7.32 -5.55 -2.43
C TYR A 94 -6.86 -6.53 -3.52
N TRP A 95 -5.87 -7.39 -3.23
CA TRP A 95 -5.42 -8.41 -4.20
C TRP A 95 -6.58 -9.33 -4.60
N SER A 96 -7.36 -9.78 -3.62
CA SER A 96 -8.54 -10.62 -3.85
C SER A 96 -9.61 -9.88 -4.67
N VAL A 97 -9.81 -8.57 -4.45
CA VAL A 97 -10.74 -7.74 -5.24
C VAL A 97 -10.32 -7.74 -6.72
N PHE A 98 -9.06 -7.43 -7.01
CA PHE A 98 -8.56 -7.39 -8.39
C PHE A 98 -8.65 -8.76 -9.08
N VAL A 99 -8.26 -9.84 -8.40
CA VAL A 99 -8.30 -11.19 -8.95
C VAL A 99 -9.75 -11.63 -9.21
N LEU A 100 -10.67 -11.39 -8.28
CA LEU A 100 -12.09 -11.71 -8.48
C LEU A 100 -12.71 -10.88 -9.59
N PHE A 101 -12.40 -9.59 -9.66
CA PHE A 101 -12.88 -8.71 -10.72
C PHE A 101 -12.39 -9.19 -12.09
N ALA A 102 -11.08 -9.45 -12.23
CA ALA A 102 -10.50 -9.99 -13.45
C ALA A 102 -11.17 -11.31 -13.87
N ARG A 103 -11.48 -12.20 -12.92
CA ARG A 103 -12.20 -13.46 -13.20
C ARG A 103 -13.65 -13.26 -13.63
N ILE A 104 -14.35 -12.26 -13.11
CA ILE A 104 -15.74 -11.96 -13.48
C ILE A 104 -15.83 -11.32 -14.87
N GLU A 105 -14.87 -10.48 -15.22
CA GLU A 105 -14.82 -9.82 -16.52
C GLU A 105 -14.39 -10.76 -17.66
N GLU A 106 -13.61 -11.80 -17.32
CA GLU A 106 -13.07 -12.81 -18.24
C GLU A 106 -12.20 -12.19 -19.37
N GLY A 107 -11.63 -13.00 -20.26
CA GLY A 107 -10.87 -12.52 -21.42
C GLY A 107 -9.36 -12.29 -21.22
N ARG A 108 -8.65 -11.94 -22.31
CA ARG A 108 -7.18 -11.96 -22.36
C ARG A 108 -6.51 -10.99 -21.37
N TRP A 109 -7.13 -9.85 -21.07
CA TRP A 109 -6.60 -8.86 -20.14
C TRP A 109 -6.73 -9.29 -18.67
N SER A 110 -7.61 -10.25 -18.35
CA SER A 110 -7.76 -10.80 -16.99
C SER A 110 -6.47 -11.44 -16.48
N ASN A 111 -5.77 -12.17 -17.34
CA ASN A 111 -4.47 -12.78 -17.01
C ASN A 111 -3.40 -11.71 -16.74
N TRP A 112 -3.41 -10.60 -17.49
CA TRP A 112 -2.48 -9.48 -17.27
C TRP A 112 -2.77 -8.76 -15.96
N VAL A 113 -4.04 -8.48 -15.64
CA VAL A 113 -4.42 -7.90 -14.34
C VAL A 113 -3.93 -8.78 -13.19
N THR A 114 -4.21 -10.09 -13.25
CA THR A 114 -3.77 -11.06 -12.23
C THR A 114 -2.25 -11.14 -12.15
N GLY A 115 -1.59 -11.12 -13.32
CA GLY A 115 -0.14 -11.18 -13.45
C GLY A 115 0.59 -9.94 -12.94
N PHE A 116 -0.03 -8.75 -12.98
CA PHE A 116 0.54 -7.53 -12.41
C PHE A 116 0.21 -7.34 -10.94
N ILE A 117 -1.03 -7.62 -10.52
CA ILE A 117 -1.46 -7.41 -9.14
C ILE A 117 -0.80 -8.38 -8.15
N SER A 118 -0.49 -9.61 -8.58
CA SER A 118 0.14 -10.61 -7.72
C SER A 118 1.58 -10.24 -7.31
N PRO A 119 2.48 -9.88 -8.25
CA PRO A 119 3.78 -9.35 -7.86
C PRO A 119 3.65 -7.99 -7.16
N ALA A 120 2.69 -7.12 -7.52
CA ALA A 120 2.48 -5.87 -6.77
C ALA A 120 2.23 -6.13 -5.28
N ALA A 121 1.33 -7.07 -4.97
CA ALA A 121 1.04 -7.50 -3.60
C ALA A 121 2.26 -8.11 -2.90
N LEU A 122 3.10 -8.87 -3.61
CA LEU A 122 4.36 -9.38 -3.06
C LEU A 122 5.33 -8.25 -2.71
N PHE A 123 5.48 -7.26 -3.59
CA PHE A 123 6.33 -6.08 -3.35
C PHE A 123 5.81 -5.25 -2.16
N ASP A 124 4.50 -5.15 -2.00
CA ASP A 124 3.83 -4.53 -0.84
C ASP A 124 4.16 -5.26 0.48
N VAL A 125 4.12 -6.60 0.47
CA VAL A 125 4.55 -7.42 1.62
C VAL A 125 6.03 -7.17 1.94
N LEU A 126 6.90 -7.15 0.91
CA LEU A 126 8.33 -6.92 1.10
C LEU A 126 8.59 -5.53 1.68
N GLU A 127 7.94 -4.50 1.15
CA GLU A 127 7.97 -3.15 1.67
C GLU A 127 7.60 -3.07 3.16
N ASN A 128 6.44 -3.64 3.53
CA ASN A 128 5.97 -3.63 4.91
C ASN A 128 6.92 -4.37 5.85
N THR A 129 7.51 -5.48 5.41
CA THR A 129 8.54 -6.17 6.21
C THR A 129 9.79 -5.31 6.41
N ARG A 130 10.17 -4.46 5.44
CA ARG A 130 11.30 -3.52 5.58
C ARG A 130 10.97 -2.37 6.51
N ILE A 131 9.76 -1.83 6.44
CA ILE A 131 9.28 -0.81 7.38
C ILE A 131 9.35 -1.36 8.80
N LEU A 132 8.77 -2.53 9.05
CA LEU A 132 8.80 -3.16 10.39
C LEU A 132 10.22 -3.42 10.90
N LYS A 133 11.13 -3.87 10.02
CA LYS A 133 12.55 -4.01 10.37
C LYS A 133 13.19 -2.67 10.73
N GLY A 134 12.92 -1.61 9.96
CA GLY A 134 13.40 -0.26 10.25
C GLY A 134 12.89 0.28 11.58
N LEU A 135 11.59 0.11 11.87
CA LEU A 135 10.99 0.48 13.15
C LEU A 135 11.57 -0.34 14.33
N SER A 136 11.84 -1.63 14.12
CA SER A 136 12.47 -2.47 15.14
C SER A 136 13.92 -2.05 15.39
N ALA A 137 14.68 -1.73 14.34
CA ALA A 137 16.03 -1.22 14.45
C ALA A 137 16.04 0.07 15.27
N LEU A 138 15.23 1.07 14.89
CA LEU A 138 15.14 2.35 15.62
C LEU A 138 14.78 2.21 17.12
N SER A 139 14.09 1.14 17.50
CA SER A 139 13.77 0.86 18.90
C SER A 139 14.89 0.15 19.70
N ILE A 140 15.86 -0.48 19.03
CA ILE A 140 16.88 -1.35 19.66
C ILE A 140 18.30 -0.83 19.43
N ALA A 141 18.64 -0.49 18.18
CA ALA A 141 19.96 -0.04 17.76
C ALA A 141 19.78 1.30 17.05
N ALA A 142 20.50 2.34 17.46
CA ALA A 142 20.36 3.69 16.93
C ALA A 142 20.77 3.86 15.43
N HIS A 143 20.80 2.77 14.65
CA HIS A 143 21.15 2.76 13.24
C HIS A 143 20.29 1.77 12.45
N ILE A 144 19.86 2.18 11.26
CA ILE A 144 19.06 1.36 10.33
C ILE A 144 20.01 0.80 9.27
N GLU A 145 20.20 -0.52 9.26
CA GLU A 145 21.01 -1.21 8.25
C GLU A 145 20.14 -1.90 7.19
N GLY A 146 20.56 -1.79 5.92
CA GLY A 146 20.01 -2.56 4.81
C GLY A 146 19.12 -1.79 3.84
N LEU A 147 18.48 -2.54 2.93
CA LEU A 147 17.63 -1.97 1.88
C LEU A 147 16.34 -1.38 2.47
N LEU A 148 16.13 -0.10 2.20
CA LEU A 148 14.95 0.70 2.57
C LEU A 148 13.70 0.30 1.77
N PRO A 149 12.48 0.71 2.21
CA PRO A 149 11.23 0.36 1.54
C PRO A 149 11.09 0.90 0.11
N ARG A 150 11.65 2.09 -0.18
CA ARG A 150 11.41 2.85 -1.43
C ARG A 150 11.54 2.07 -2.74
N PRO A 151 12.56 1.22 -2.98
CA PRO A 151 12.65 0.46 -4.23
C PRO A 151 11.47 -0.50 -4.41
N PHE A 152 10.98 -1.10 -3.31
CA PHE A 152 9.80 -1.97 -3.35
C PHE A 152 8.54 -1.17 -3.63
N SER A 153 8.39 0.01 -3.02
CA SER A 153 7.27 0.92 -3.25
C SER A 153 7.17 1.32 -4.73
N PHE A 154 8.29 1.69 -5.38
CA PHE A 154 8.25 2.05 -6.80
C PHE A 154 7.79 0.90 -7.70
N VAL A 155 8.28 -0.32 -7.44
CA VAL A 155 7.87 -1.50 -8.22
C VAL A 155 6.40 -1.81 -7.98
N LYS A 156 5.95 -1.76 -6.71
CA LYS A 156 4.54 -1.90 -6.31
C LYS A 156 3.64 -0.93 -7.08
N TRP A 157 3.91 0.37 -6.98
CA TRP A 157 3.09 1.41 -7.61
C TRP A 157 3.08 1.30 -9.14
N THR A 158 4.20 0.94 -9.75
CA THR A 158 4.29 0.70 -11.20
C THR A 158 3.41 -0.47 -11.62
N LEU A 159 3.53 -1.62 -10.95
CA LEU A 159 2.74 -2.81 -11.23
C LEU A 159 1.25 -2.59 -10.98
N LEU A 160 0.90 -1.88 -9.91
CA LEU A 160 -0.48 -1.50 -9.62
C LEU A 160 -1.06 -0.59 -10.72
N GLY A 161 -0.29 0.39 -11.19
CA GLY A 161 -0.68 1.25 -12.32
C GLY A 161 -0.94 0.44 -13.60
N LEU A 162 -0.07 -0.53 -13.90
CA LEU A 162 -0.26 -1.45 -15.03
C LEU A 162 -1.51 -2.32 -14.86
N ALA A 163 -1.78 -2.81 -13.64
CA ALA A 163 -2.98 -3.58 -13.34
C ALA A 163 -4.25 -2.74 -13.57
N PHE A 164 -4.29 -1.49 -13.12
CA PHE A 164 -5.40 -0.56 -13.38
C PHE A 164 -5.57 -0.27 -14.88
N GLY A 165 -4.47 -0.04 -15.62
CA GLY A 165 -4.52 0.15 -17.06
C GLY A 165 -5.13 -1.05 -17.79
N ALA A 166 -4.67 -2.26 -17.46
CA ALA A 166 -5.21 -3.51 -18.01
C ALA A 166 -6.70 -3.70 -17.66
N LEU A 167 -7.09 -3.36 -16.42
CA LEU A 167 -8.49 -3.41 -15.97
C LEU A 167 -9.38 -2.43 -16.73
N GLY A 168 -8.90 -1.21 -16.96
CA GLY A 168 -9.60 -0.19 -17.74
C GLY A 168 -9.85 -0.63 -19.18
N ILE A 169 -8.83 -1.20 -19.84
CA ILE A 169 -8.95 -1.76 -21.19
C ILE A 169 -9.97 -2.92 -21.21
N LEU A 170 -9.92 -3.79 -20.19
CA LEU A 170 -10.82 -4.92 -20.08
C LEU A 170 -12.29 -4.49 -20.01
N VAL A 171 -12.61 -3.52 -19.15
CA VAL A 171 -13.96 -2.97 -19.00
C VAL A 171 -14.41 -2.24 -20.28
N TRP A 172 -13.53 -1.45 -20.89
CA TRP A 172 -13.82 -0.72 -22.13
C TRP A 172 -14.19 -1.66 -23.28
N TRP A 173 -13.40 -2.73 -23.48
CA TRP A 173 -13.63 -3.69 -24.56
C TRP A 173 -14.90 -4.54 -24.34
N ARG A 174 -15.28 -4.83 -23.10
CA ARG A 174 -16.51 -5.57 -22.82
C ARG A 174 -17.76 -4.72 -23.11
N LYS A 175 -17.79 -3.46 -22.68
CA LYS A 175 -18.89 -2.54 -23.00
C LYS A 175 -19.04 -2.34 -24.51
N GLY A 176 -17.94 -2.17 -25.24
CA GLY A 176 -17.97 -2.04 -26.70
C GLY A 176 -18.55 -3.25 -27.45
N ARG A 177 -18.61 -4.43 -26.82
CA ARG A 177 -19.23 -5.64 -27.38
C ARG A 177 -20.73 -5.72 -27.09
N LEU A 178 -21.16 -5.22 -25.93
CA LEU A 178 -22.59 -5.13 -25.54
C LEU A 178 -23.36 -4.07 -26.33
N TYR A 179 -22.72 -2.98 -26.75
CA TYR A 179 -23.35 -1.95 -27.61
C TYR A 179 -23.38 -2.30 -29.11
N ARG A 180 -22.90 -3.48 -29.51
CA ARG A 180 -22.95 -3.97 -30.90
C ARG A 180 -24.01 -5.06 -31.13
N LEU A 181 -24.78 -5.40 -30.09
CA LEU A 181 -25.94 -6.29 -30.14
C LEU A 181 -27.21 -5.45 -30.01
#